data_AF-A0A9Q0RK60-F1
#
_entry.id   AF-A0A9Q0RK60-F1
#
_cell.length_a   1.000
_cell.length_b   1.000
_cell.length_c   1.000
_cell.angle_alpha   90.00
_cell.angle_beta   90.00
_cell.angle_gamma   90.00
#
_symmetry.space_group_name_H-M   'P 1'
#
loop_
_entity.id
_entity.type
_entity.pdbx_description
1 polymer ?
#
loop_
_entity_poly.entity_id
_entity_poly.type
_entity_poly.pdbx_seq_one_letter_code
_entity_poly.pdbx_strand_id
1 'polypeptide(L)'
;MTESTNKNSLLLDGYDKVELRPGLYCIDVLGDRIQHGNTNSEWRRLGEALAQRLECHNQNAVLVSTYTLEHYLLDEVCAADRVNIDEASSFEHEGLRYFVTRLERTTLKQTLPDIVESEEFVFGLNVWLCFFDSDSEMMTTNSSPLSEDSAFVLEMKLVISKLNVLDKIELSIELIAAISDGCQLLWFNPLIKNLSM
;
A
#
# COMPACT_ATOMS: atom_id res chain seq x y z
N MET A 1 -25.55 -2.57 27.55
CA MET A 1 -24.49 -3.50 27.14
C MET A 1 -24.03 -3.02 25.78
N THR A 2 -23.00 -2.18 25.79
CA THR A 2 -22.41 -1.60 24.59
C THR A 2 -21.52 -2.67 23.96
N GLU A 3 -21.93 -3.17 22.79
CA GLU A 3 -21.06 -3.93 21.91
C GLU A 3 -19.84 -3.06 21.63
N SER A 4 -18.72 -3.38 22.28
CA SER A 4 -17.41 -2.95 21.84
C SER A 4 -17.17 -3.64 20.51
N THR A 5 -17.58 -3.00 19.42
CA THR A 5 -17.24 -3.40 18.07
C THR A 5 -15.74 -3.54 18.04
N ASN A 6 -15.31 -4.80 17.91
CA ASN A 6 -13.95 -5.22 18.16
C ASN A 6 -13.06 -4.47 17.16
N LYS A 7 -12.30 -3.48 17.64
CA LYS A 7 -11.26 -2.79 16.86
C LYS A 7 -10.20 -3.77 16.31
N ASN A 8 -10.29 -5.05 16.66
CA ASN A 8 -9.50 -6.16 16.12
C ASN A 8 -9.78 -6.51 14.64
N SER A 9 -10.75 -5.90 13.93
CA SER A 9 -10.85 -6.03 12.46
C SER A 9 -9.82 -5.18 11.70
N LEU A 10 -8.72 -4.86 12.36
CA LEU A 10 -7.57 -4.08 11.86
C LEU A 10 -6.73 -4.88 10.87
N LEU A 11 -6.91 -6.20 10.77
CA LEU A 11 -6.04 -7.10 10.02
C LEU A 11 -6.71 -7.59 8.72
N LEU A 12 -5.88 -7.92 7.71
CA LEU A 12 -6.30 -8.62 6.50
C LEU A 12 -6.79 -10.03 6.86
N ASP A 13 -8.09 -10.14 7.10
CA ASP A 13 -8.72 -11.40 7.47
C ASP A 13 -8.66 -12.41 6.31
N GLY A 14 -8.38 -13.67 6.64
CA GLY A 14 -8.28 -14.75 5.65
C GLY A 14 -6.88 -14.98 5.06
N TYR A 15 -5.85 -14.30 5.59
CA TYR A 15 -4.43 -14.52 5.29
C TYR A 15 -3.66 -14.93 6.54
N ASP A 16 -2.73 -15.86 6.37
CA ASP A 16 -1.81 -16.25 7.44
C ASP A 16 -0.79 -15.14 7.65
N LYS A 17 -0.50 -14.85 8.92
CA LYS A 17 0.39 -13.76 9.28
C LYS A 17 1.21 -14.08 10.52
N VAL A 18 2.46 -13.62 10.50
CA VAL A 18 3.40 -13.72 11.60
C VAL A 18 3.80 -12.32 12.00
N GLU A 19 3.58 -11.96 13.27
CA GLU A 19 4.13 -10.73 13.82
C GLU A 19 5.64 -10.90 14.01
N LEU A 20 6.43 -10.12 13.26
CA LEU A 20 7.90 -10.15 13.38
C LEU A 20 8.35 -9.31 14.58
N ARG A 21 7.64 -8.21 14.85
CA ARG A 21 7.77 -7.33 16.01
C ARG A 21 6.54 -6.42 16.09
N PRO A 22 6.31 -5.71 17.21
CA PRO A 22 5.13 -4.85 17.37
C PRO A 22 4.92 -3.90 16.19
N GLY A 23 3.78 -4.06 15.51
CA GLY A 23 3.41 -3.24 14.36
C GLY A 23 4.08 -3.62 13.02
N LEU A 24 4.77 -4.78 12.94
CA LEU A 24 5.29 -5.33 11.69
C LEU A 24 4.87 -6.80 11.54
N TYR A 25 4.16 -7.07 10.46
CA TYR A 25 3.65 -8.40 10.12
C TYR A 25 4.24 -8.87 8.80
N CYS A 26 4.63 -10.14 8.73
CA CYS A 26 4.79 -10.86 7.47
C CYS A 26 3.47 -11.55 7.16
N ILE A 27 2.91 -11.33 5.98
CA ILE A 27 1.67 -11.95 5.52
C ILE A 27 2.00 -12.92 4.40
N ASP A 28 1.59 -14.17 4.56
CA ASP A 28 1.64 -15.16 3.50
C ASP A 28 0.42 -14.99 2.59
N VAL A 29 0.66 -14.53 1.37
CA VAL A 29 -0.40 -14.22 0.40
C VAL A 29 -0.89 -15.48 -0.29
N LEU A 30 0.00 -16.44 -0.55
CA LEU A 30 -0.35 -17.68 -1.24
C LEU A 30 -0.82 -18.76 -0.26
N GLY A 31 -0.17 -18.88 0.90
CA GLY A 31 -0.34 -20.02 1.80
C GLY A 31 -0.10 -21.34 1.05
N ASP A 32 -0.97 -22.32 1.28
CA ASP A 32 -0.95 -23.60 0.56
C ASP A 32 -1.70 -23.56 -0.79
N ARG A 33 -2.11 -22.37 -1.27
CA ARG A 33 -2.97 -22.25 -2.47
C ARG A 33 -2.14 -22.28 -3.74
N ILE A 34 -2.59 -23.08 -4.71
CA ILE A 34 -2.03 -23.10 -6.05
C ILE A 34 -2.66 -21.95 -6.84
N GLN A 35 -1.83 -21.09 -7.44
CA GLN A 35 -2.34 -20.10 -8.37
C GLN A 35 -2.88 -20.78 -9.64
N HIS A 36 -4.11 -20.44 -10.02
CA HIS A 36 -4.78 -21.08 -11.15
C HIS A 36 -4.47 -20.33 -12.45
N GLY A 37 -3.54 -20.86 -13.26
CA GLY A 37 -3.17 -20.28 -14.56
C GLY A 37 -2.01 -19.28 -14.47
N ASN A 38 -1.95 -18.33 -15.40
CA ASN A 38 -0.95 -17.24 -15.43
C ASN A 38 -1.44 -15.99 -14.67
N THR A 39 -2.24 -16.14 -13.62
CA THR A 39 -2.87 -15.01 -12.92
C THR A 39 -2.47 -14.97 -11.46
N ASN A 40 -2.12 -13.78 -10.97
CA ASN A 40 -1.79 -13.53 -9.55
C ASN A 40 -3.08 -13.41 -8.71
N SER A 41 -3.98 -14.39 -8.85
CA SER A 41 -5.36 -14.35 -8.32
C SER A 41 -5.47 -14.15 -6.79
N GLU A 42 -4.55 -14.72 -6.01
CA GLU A 42 -4.54 -14.51 -4.54
C GLU A 42 -4.07 -13.09 -4.16
N TRP A 43 -3.19 -12.50 -4.96
CA TRP A 43 -2.80 -11.10 -4.85
C TRP A 43 -3.95 -10.17 -5.27
N ARG A 44 -4.69 -10.52 -6.32
CA ARG A 44 -5.92 -9.80 -6.68
C ARG A 44 -6.92 -9.78 -5.53
N ARG A 45 -7.19 -10.94 -4.94
CA ARG A 45 -8.06 -11.09 -3.75
C ARG A 45 -7.53 -10.29 -2.56
N LEU A 46 -6.22 -10.19 -2.39
CA LEU A 46 -5.61 -9.36 -1.36
C LEU A 46 -5.90 -7.88 -1.62
N GLY A 47 -5.79 -7.43 -2.87
CA GLY A 47 -6.18 -6.07 -3.27
C GLY A 47 -7.65 -5.77 -3.01
N GLU A 48 -8.55 -6.73 -3.24
CA GLU A 48 -9.98 -6.61 -2.91
C GLU A 48 -10.20 -6.46 -1.39
N ALA A 49 -9.52 -7.30 -0.59
CA ALA A 49 -9.58 -7.24 0.86
C ALA A 49 -9.02 -5.92 1.42
N LEU A 50 -7.93 -5.41 0.82
CA LEU A 50 -7.37 -4.10 1.14
C LEU A 50 -8.37 -2.99 0.83
N ALA A 51 -8.98 -2.98 -0.35
CA ALA A 51 -9.97 -1.98 -0.72
C ALA A 51 -11.15 -1.95 0.26
N GLN A 52 -11.67 -3.12 0.63
CA GLN A 52 -12.74 -3.24 1.62
C GLN A 52 -12.31 -2.73 2.99
N ARG A 53 -11.09 -3.07 3.45
CA ARG A 53 -10.55 -2.59 4.72
C ARG A 53 -10.46 -1.06 4.74
N LEU A 54 -9.88 -0.45 3.70
CA LEU A 54 -9.72 1.01 3.64
C LEU A 54 -11.07 1.73 3.65
N GLU A 55 -12.09 1.18 2.99
CA GLU A 55 -13.46 1.70 3.03
C GLU A 55 -14.04 1.61 4.45
N CYS A 56 -13.92 0.46 5.11
CA CYS A 56 -14.43 0.26 6.47
C CYS A 56 -13.75 1.15 7.52
N HIS A 57 -12.46 1.41 7.38
CA HIS A 57 -11.68 2.22 8.32
C HIS A 57 -11.59 3.70 7.92
N ASN A 58 -12.27 4.11 6.84
CA ASN A 58 -12.20 5.46 6.31
C ASN A 58 -10.73 5.92 6.13
N GLN A 59 -9.90 5.05 5.56
CA GLN A 59 -8.51 5.34 5.25
C GLN A 59 -8.37 5.75 3.77
N ASN A 60 -7.25 6.39 3.46
CA ASN A 60 -6.84 6.73 2.10
C ASN A 60 -5.61 5.91 1.73
N ALA A 61 -5.39 5.71 0.43
CA ALA A 61 -4.23 5.02 -0.10
C ALA A 61 -3.40 5.93 -1.02
N VAL A 62 -2.09 5.74 -0.95
CA VAL A 62 -1.09 6.34 -1.83
C VAL A 62 -0.23 5.23 -2.41
N LEU A 63 -0.09 5.24 -3.74
CA LEU A 63 0.87 4.42 -4.45
C LEU A 63 2.19 5.20 -4.58
N VAL A 64 3.29 4.58 -4.16
CA VAL A 64 4.63 5.08 -4.43
C VAL A 64 5.32 4.12 -5.39
N SER A 65 5.75 4.63 -6.55
CA SER A 65 6.39 3.79 -7.54
C SER A 65 7.30 4.53 -8.52
N THR A 66 8.20 3.82 -9.18
CA THR A 66 8.91 4.30 -10.38
C THR A 66 8.04 4.36 -11.65
N TYR A 67 6.82 3.81 -11.62
CA TYR A 67 5.84 3.87 -12.72
C TYR A 67 4.62 4.72 -12.35
N THR A 68 3.94 5.27 -13.36
CA THR A 68 2.66 5.97 -13.16
C THR A 68 1.53 4.95 -12.95
N LEU A 69 0.37 5.40 -12.45
CA LEU A 69 -0.75 4.51 -12.10
C LEU A 69 -1.24 3.69 -13.30
N GLU A 70 -1.23 4.26 -14.50
CA GLU A 70 -1.74 3.63 -15.72
C GLU A 70 -0.97 2.37 -16.09
N HIS A 71 0.28 2.25 -15.63
CA HIS A 71 1.10 1.04 -15.83
C HIS A 71 0.49 -0.19 -15.15
N TYR A 72 -0.29 0.01 -14.09
CA TYR A 72 -0.82 -1.05 -13.24
C TYR A 72 -2.24 -1.49 -13.61
N LEU A 73 -2.99 -0.68 -14.36
CA LEU A 73 -4.41 -0.91 -14.57
C LEU A 73 -4.63 -1.83 -15.77
N LEU A 74 -5.41 -2.90 -15.57
CA LEU A 74 -5.58 -3.97 -16.56
C LEU A 74 -6.64 -3.65 -17.62
N ASP A 75 -7.51 -2.66 -17.37
CA ASP A 75 -8.60 -2.27 -18.26
C ASP A 75 -8.39 -0.87 -18.89
N GLU A 76 -8.52 -0.80 -20.22
CA GLU A 76 -8.59 0.44 -21.02
C GLU A 76 -9.83 1.31 -20.71
N VAL A 77 -10.66 0.95 -19.71
CA VAL A 77 -11.97 1.54 -19.42
C VAL A 77 -11.90 2.95 -18.79
N CYS A 78 -10.72 3.40 -18.35
CA CYS A 78 -10.53 4.77 -17.82
C CYS A 78 -9.77 5.71 -18.77
N ALA A 79 -9.69 5.42 -20.07
CA ALA A 79 -9.10 6.38 -21.01
C ALA A 79 -9.98 7.63 -21.25
N ALA A 80 -11.30 7.55 -21.00
CA ALA A 80 -12.27 8.61 -21.30
C ALA A 80 -12.55 9.55 -20.11
N ASP A 81 -12.45 9.07 -18.88
CA ASP A 81 -12.59 9.88 -17.65
C ASP A 81 -11.22 10.06 -16.99
N ARG A 82 -10.27 10.67 -17.72
CA ARG A 82 -8.99 11.13 -17.17
C ARG A 82 -9.25 12.26 -16.16
N VAL A 83 -9.80 11.91 -15.01
CA VAL A 83 -9.87 12.77 -13.84
C VAL A 83 -8.46 12.78 -13.26
N ASN A 84 -7.74 13.88 -13.53
CA ASN A 84 -6.54 14.35 -12.82
C ASN A 84 -5.41 13.33 -12.54
N ILE A 85 -4.85 12.73 -13.59
CA ILE A 85 -3.50 12.13 -13.53
C ILE A 85 -2.41 13.23 -13.32
N ASP A 86 -2.76 14.50 -13.51
CA ASP A 86 -1.90 15.68 -13.29
C ASP A 86 -1.62 16.01 -11.80
N GLU A 87 -2.11 15.23 -10.83
CA GLU A 87 -1.86 15.43 -9.39
C GLU A 87 -0.82 14.46 -8.78
N ALA A 88 -0.13 13.67 -9.60
CA ALA A 88 0.99 12.86 -9.11
C ALA A 88 2.18 13.76 -8.75
N SER A 89 2.44 13.93 -7.45
CA SER A 89 3.70 14.50 -7.00
C SER A 89 4.84 13.51 -7.27
N SER A 90 6.08 13.99 -7.29
CA SER A 90 7.24 13.11 -7.43
C SER A 90 8.43 13.61 -6.64
N PHE A 91 9.32 12.70 -6.26
CA PHE A 91 10.61 13.01 -5.68
C PHE A 91 11.71 12.18 -6.35
N GLU A 92 12.95 12.67 -6.28
CA GLU A 92 14.12 11.93 -6.73
C GLU A 92 14.87 11.31 -5.55
N HIS A 93 15.30 10.06 -5.71
CA HIS A 93 16.14 9.39 -4.74
C HIS A 93 16.98 8.30 -5.40
N GLU A 94 18.26 8.21 -5.04
CA GLU A 94 19.19 7.18 -5.55
C GLU A 94 19.22 7.07 -7.10
N GLY A 95 19.02 8.19 -7.81
CA GLY A 95 19.06 8.23 -9.27
C GLY A 95 17.78 7.77 -9.98
N LEU A 96 16.70 7.52 -9.22
CA LEU A 96 15.39 7.18 -9.74
C LEU A 96 14.37 8.26 -9.36
N ARG A 97 13.36 8.43 -10.23
CA ARG A 97 12.19 9.27 -9.96
C ARG A 97 11.06 8.39 -9.45
N TYR A 98 10.50 8.77 -8.31
CA TYR A 98 9.35 8.11 -7.71
C TYR A 98 8.12 8.99 -7.82
N PHE A 99 7.06 8.44 -8.38
CA PHE A 99 5.73 9.01 -8.41
C PHE A 99 4.99 8.67 -7.12
N VAL A 100 4.27 9.66 -6.60
CA VAL A 100 3.41 9.55 -5.43
C VAL A 100 2.00 9.85 -5.90
N THR A 101 1.21 8.79 -6.07
CA THR A 101 -0.13 8.88 -6.66
C THR A 101 -1.17 8.57 -5.59
N ARG A 102 -2.04 9.54 -5.31
CA ARG A 102 -3.22 9.32 -4.46
C ARG A 102 -4.23 8.45 -5.20
N LEU A 103 -4.74 7.42 -4.53
CA LEU A 103 -5.80 6.59 -5.10
C LEU A 103 -7.17 7.14 -4.70
N GLU A 104 -8.03 7.36 -5.69
CA GLU A 104 -9.37 7.88 -5.45
C GLU A 104 -10.23 6.87 -4.71
N ARG A 105 -10.87 7.30 -3.62
CA ARG A 105 -11.70 6.42 -2.78
C ARG A 105 -12.82 5.72 -3.56
N THR A 106 -13.41 6.43 -4.53
CA THR A 106 -14.51 5.94 -5.38
C THR A 106 -14.10 4.80 -6.30
N THR A 107 -12.80 4.64 -6.57
CA THR A 107 -12.26 3.65 -7.51
C THR A 107 -11.34 2.63 -6.84
N LEU A 108 -11.21 2.63 -5.50
CA LEU A 108 -10.31 1.71 -4.76
C LEU A 108 -10.63 0.23 -5.03
N LYS A 109 -11.91 -0.12 -5.14
CA LYS A 109 -12.34 -1.52 -5.40
C LYS A 109 -11.95 -2.02 -6.79
N GLN A 110 -11.65 -1.11 -7.72
CA GLN A 110 -11.17 -1.45 -9.05
C GLN A 110 -9.64 -1.36 -9.12
N THR A 111 -9.07 -0.30 -8.58
CA THR A 111 -7.64 0.02 -8.74
C THR A 111 -6.71 -0.83 -7.87
N LEU A 112 -7.06 -1.09 -6.61
CA LEU A 112 -6.19 -1.87 -5.72
C LEU A 112 -5.99 -3.32 -6.16
N PRO A 113 -7.04 -4.06 -6.59
CA PRO A 113 -6.86 -5.41 -7.14
C PRO A 113 -5.88 -5.43 -8.31
N ASP A 114 -5.97 -4.48 -9.24
CA ASP A 114 -5.09 -4.41 -10.41
C ASP A 114 -3.63 -4.08 -10.01
N ILE A 115 -3.42 -3.10 -9.14
CA ILE A 115 -2.08 -2.77 -8.62
C ILE A 115 -1.46 -3.98 -7.93
N VAL A 116 -2.20 -4.63 -7.02
CA VAL A 116 -1.67 -5.69 -6.17
C VAL A 116 -1.43 -6.98 -6.98
N GLU A 117 -2.20 -7.21 -8.05
CA GLU A 117 -2.01 -8.33 -8.98
C GLU A 117 -0.82 -8.13 -9.94
N SER A 118 -0.38 -6.88 -10.15
CA SER A 118 0.73 -6.58 -11.08
C SER A 118 2.03 -7.31 -10.71
N GLU A 119 2.81 -7.71 -11.72
CA GLU A 119 4.10 -8.37 -11.50
C GLU A 119 5.06 -7.46 -10.72
N GLU A 120 5.04 -6.16 -11.00
CA GLU A 120 5.86 -5.17 -10.32
C GLU A 120 5.56 -5.12 -8.81
N PHE A 121 4.29 -5.15 -8.42
CA PHE A 121 3.94 -5.22 -7.01
C PHE A 121 4.31 -6.57 -6.42
N VAL A 122 3.93 -7.68 -7.06
CA VAL A 122 4.17 -9.06 -6.56
C VAL A 122 5.66 -9.33 -6.31
N PHE A 123 6.55 -8.85 -7.18
CA PHE A 123 8.00 -9.02 -7.03
C PHE A 123 8.68 -7.88 -6.25
N GLY A 124 7.94 -6.92 -5.72
CA GLY A 124 8.48 -5.81 -4.92
C GLY A 124 9.38 -4.86 -5.72
N LEU A 125 9.09 -4.64 -7.01
CA LEU A 125 9.90 -3.86 -7.94
C LEU A 125 9.67 -2.35 -7.78
N ASN A 126 10.10 -1.80 -6.65
CA ASN A 126 9.93 -0.39 -6.30
C ASN A 126 8.46 0.07 -6.33
N VAL A 127 7.57 -0.73 -5.75
CA VAL A 127 6.14 -0.43 -5.64
C VAL A 127 5.72 -0.61 -4.19
N TRP A 128 5.12 0.42 -3.61
CA TRP A 128 4.63 0.41 -2.23
C TRP A 128 3.26 1.04 -2.14
N LEU A 129 2.43 0.50 -1.25
CA LEU A 129 1.14 1.08 -0.89
C LEU A 129 1.23 1.64 0.54
N CYS A 130 0.97 2.94 0.66
CA CYS A 130 0.96 3.64 1.95
C CYS A 130 -0.48 4.02 2.31
N PHE A 131 -0.85 3.89 3.59
CA PHE A 131 -2.20 4.17 4.07
C PHE A 131 -2.20 5.26 5.14
N PHE A 132 -3.24 6.09 5.10
CA PHE A 132 -3.39 7.24 5.99
C PHE A 132 -4.84 7.37 6.45
N ASP A 133 -5.03 7.85 7.68
CA ASP A 133 -6.35 8.25 8.14
C ASP A 133 -6.90 9.41 7.29
N SER A 134 -8.23 9.51 7.19
CA SER A 134 -8.90 10.53 6.37
C SER A 134 -8.50 11.96 6.68
N ASP A 135 -8.15 12.22 7.94
CA ASP A 135 -7.83 13.56 8.46
C ASP A 135 -6.33 13.88 8.39
N SER A 136 -5.51 13.00 7.78
CA SER A 136 -4.07 13.22 7.65
C SER A 136 -3.78 14.48 6.82
N GLU A 137 -2.90 15.35 7.32
CA GLU A 137 -2.47 16.58 6.63
C GLU A 137 -1.99 16.29 5.20
N MET A 138 -1.38 15.12 4.98
CA MET A 138 -0.92 14.65 3.67
C MET A 138 -2.06 14.51 2.63
N MET A 139 -3.31 14.38 3.09
CA MET A 139 -4.51 14.24 2.24
C MET A 139 -5.27 15.55 2.02
N THR A 140 -4.87 16.62 2.72
CA THR A 140 -5.58 17.92 2.72
C THR A 140 -5.04 18.92 1.70
N THR A 141 -3.83 18.71 1.18
CA THR A 141 -3.19 19.63 0.22
C THR A 141 -3.38 19.15 -1.22
N ASN A 142 -4.56 19.37 -1.79
CA ASN A 142 -4.87 19.06 -3.21
C ASN A 142 -4.15 19.98 -4.22
N SER A 143 -3.08 20.68 -3.85
CA SER A 143 -2.52 21.75 -4.72
C SER A 143 -1.06 22.12 -4.49
N SER A 144 -0.30 21.39 -3.69
CA SER A 144 1.15 21.65 -3.56
C SER A 144 1.96 20.40 -3.86
N PRO A 145 3.02 20.50 -4.68
CA PRO A 145 3.93 19.39 -4.87
C PRO A 145 4.47 18.97 -3.51
N LEU A 146 4.51 17.66 -3.26
CA LEU A 146 5.16 17.12 -2.06
C LEU A 146 6.56 17.70 -1.95
N SER A 147 6.82 18.37 -0.82
CA SER A 147 8.14 18.90 -0.53
C SER A 147 9.14 17.75 -0.39
N GLU A 148 10.32 17.90 -0.99
CA GLU A 148 11.46 16.99 -0.84
C GLU A 148 11.85 16.76 0.64
N ASP A 149 11.52 17.72 1.51
CA ASP A 149 11.78 17.69 2.95
C ASP A 149 10.54 17.31 3.77
N SER A 150 9.44 16.91 3.13
CA SER A 150 8.25 16.43 3.84
C SER A 150 8.57 15.15 4.61
N ALA A 151 7.93 14.98 5.78
CA ALA A 151 8.12 13.79 6.61
C ALA A 151 7.87 12.49 5.83
N PHE A 152 6.84 12.49 4.98
CA PHE A 152 6.53 11.36 4.10
C PHE A 152 7.68 11.05 3.11
N VAL A 153 8.19 12.05 2.39
CA VAL A 153 9.27 11.84 1.41
C VAL A 153 10.54 11.35 2.11
N LEU A 154 10.90 11.95 3.26
CA LEU A 154 12.05 11.50 4.05
C LEU A 154 11.91 10.05 4.52
N GLU A 155 10.70 9.64 4.89
CA GLU A 155 10.41 8.27 5.31
C GLU A 155 10.43 7.28 4.13
N MET A 156 9.91 7.66 2.96
CA MET A 156 10.03 6.85 1.74
C MET A 156 11.48 6.71 1.28
N LYS A 157 12.28 7.77 1.37
CA LYS A 157 13.73 7.71 1.11
C LYS A 157 14.43 6.74 2.08
N LEU A 158 14.03 6.72 3.34
CA LEU A 158 14.53 5.77 4.33
C LEU A 158 14.18 4.32 3.95
N VAL A 159 12.93 4.06 3.52
CA VAL A 159 12.48 2.74 3.02
C VAL A 159 13.35 2.29 1.85
N ILE A 160 13.50 3.15 0.82
CA ILE A 160 14.26 2.84 -0.39
C ILE A 160 15.73 2.56 -0.08
N SER A 161 16.37 3.37 0.77
CA SER A 161 17.78 3.16 1.13
C SER A 161 18.04 1.94 2.03
N LYS A 162 16.98 1.31 2.57
CA LYS A 162 17.10 0.23 3.56
C LYS A 162 16.29 -1.02 3.20
N LEU A 163 16.02 -1.25 1.91
CA LEU A 163 15.26 -2.42 1.45
C LEU A 163 15.84 -3.76 1.94
N ASN A 164 17.17 -3.87 2.03
CA ASN A 164 17.85 -5.08 2.51
C ASN A 164 17.69 -5.36 4.02
N VAL A 165 17.19 -4.39 4.78
CA VAL A 165 16.95 -4.46 6.23
C VAL A 165 15.60 -3.84 6.58
N LEU A 166 14.64 -3.91 5.67
CA LEU A 166 13.35 -3.25 5.78
C LEU A 166 12.58 -3.72 7.03
N ASP A 167 12.76 -4.98 7.41
CA ASP A 167 12.23 -5.57 8.63
C ASP A 167 12.75 -4.90 9.93
N LYS A 168 13.89 -4.20 9.86
CA LYS A 168 14.57 -3.58 11.01
C LYS A 168 14.29 -2.08 11.17
N ILE A 169 13.58 -1.43 10.25
CA ILE A 169 13.34 0.02 10.31
C ILE A 169 11.97 0.34 10.92
N GLU A 170 11.89 1.32 11.81
CA GLU A 170 10.60 1.80 12.31
C GLU A 170 10.00 2.82 11.35
N LEU A 171 8.73 2.62 11.01
CA LEU A 171 7.95 3.53 10.18
C LEU A 171 6.85 4.18 11.03
N SER A 172 6.60 5.45 10.77
CA SER A 172 5.46 6.22 11.25
C SER A 172 4.26 6.13 10.30
N ILE A 173 4.48 5.75 9.04
CA ILE A 173 3.41 5.50 8.07
C ILE A 173 2.97 4.03 8.08
N GLU A 174 1.70 3.79 7.80
CA GLU A 174 1.23 2.46 7.47
C GLU A 174 1.64 2.12 6.03
N LEU A 175 2.32 1.00 5.81
CA LEU A 175 2.90 0.65 4.52
C LEU A 175 2.83 -0.87 4.27
N ILE A 176 2.52 -1.25 3.03
CA ILE A 176 2.66 -2.61 2.53
C ILE A 176 3.74 -2.66 1.45
N ALA A 177 4.62 -3.65 1.57
CA ALA A 177 5.69 -3.96 0.63
C ALA A 177 5.69 -5.46 0.37
N ALA A 178 5.49 -5.90 -0.87
CA ALA A 178 5.77 -7.29 -1.22
C ALA A 178 7.26 -7.59 -1.02
N ILE A 179 7.57 -8.82 -0.65
CA ILE A 179 8.96 -9.29 -0.63
C ILE A 179 9.26 -10.04 -1.92
N SER A 180 10.53 -9.99 -2.35
CA SER A 180 11.02 -10.44 -3.67
C SER A 180 10.83 -11.93 -4.01
N ASP A 181 10.08 -12.70 -3.20
CA ASP A 181 9.79 -14.11 -3.47
C ASP A 181 8.42 -14.33 -4.15
N GLY A 182 7.58 -13.29 -4.28
CA GLY A 182 6.27 -13.38 -4.91
C GLY A 182 5.21 -14.10 -4.07
N CYS A 183 5.54 -14.44 -2.83
CA CYS A 183 4.69 -15.25 -1.95
C CYS A 183 4.20 -14.47 -0.73
N GLN A 184 5.02 -13.55 -0.22
CA GLN A 184 4.73 -12.84 1.02
C GLN A 184 4.81 -11.32 0.86
N LEU A 185 4.29 -10.62 1.85
CA LEU A 185 4.47 -9.18 1.99
C LEU A 185 4.75 -8.80 3.43
N LEU A 186 5.44 -7.67 3.60
CA LEU A 186 5.58 -6.97 4.86
C LEU A 186 4.49 -5.93 4.99
N TRP A 187 3.83 -5.91 6.14
CA TRP A 187 2.87 -4.90 6.52
C TRP A 187 3.32 -4.19 7.78
N PHE A 188 3.68 -2.92 7.60
CA PHE A 188 3.99 -1.97 8.66
C PHE A 188 2.68 -1.29 9.09
N ASN A 189 2.29 -1.50 10.34
CA ASN A 189 1.11 -0.88 10.94
C ASN A 189 1.46 -0.24 12.30
N PRO A 190 1.92 1.02 12.29
CA PRO A 190 2.35 1.70 13.51
C PRO A 190 1.19 1.98 14.48
N LEU A 191 -0.07 1.98 14.01
CA LEU A 191 -1.25 2.21 14.86
C LEU A 191 -1.45 1.09 15.89
N ILE A 192 -1.00 -0.15 15.59
CA ILE A 192 -1.11 -1.29 16.51
C ILE A 192 -0.08 -1.20 17.65
N LYS A 193 1.06 -0.51 17.44
CA LYS A 193 2.07 -0.27 18.49
C LYS A 193 1.49 0.51 19.68
N ASN A 194 0.51 1.38 19.42
CA ASN A 194 -0.14 2.21 20.46
C ASN A 194 -1.28 1.51 21.22
N LEU A 195 -1.69 0.31 20.79
CA LEU A 195 -2.72 -0.49 21.47
C LEU A 195 -2.12 -1.56 22.41
N SER A 196 -0.82 -1.80 22.29
CA SER A 196 -0.05 -2.81 23.06
C SER A 196 0.79 -2.22 24.20
N MET A 197 0.69 -0.90 24.43
CA MET A 197 1.17 -0.19 25.62
C MET A 197 -0.01 0.21 26.51
#